data_AF-K2F3E6-F1
#
_entry.id   AF-K2F3E6-F1
#
_cell.length_a   1.000
_cell.length_b   1.000
_cell.length_c   1.000
_cell.angle_alpha   90.00
_cell.angle_beta   90.00
_cell.angle_gamma   90.00
#
_symmetry.space_group_name_H-M   'P 1'
#
loop_
_entity.id
_entity.type
_entity.pdbx_description
1 polymer ?
#
loop_
_entity_poly.entity_id
_entity_poly.type
_entity_poly.pdbx_seq_one_letter_code
_entity_poly.pdbx_strand_id
1 'polypeptide(L)'
;MTFHGKKTFLLLGVSIIFSLFAFTKDVSAQTCGNPEECNKLIEQYQQEITKLQGQATTLKNQIAQFDTQIKLTTLKISQTEEQIKMLGGRISQLGDSLVALTEAFNSRAVETYKISRFENNLAYLLTSLNIGDAVNRFHYLQKIQEEDQNLLKRLEEAQTTYEGEKADQEVLQKQLKAQQANLSAQKLAKNNLLSATKNDEVKYQQLLSQARAQLAALRNFASARGGGTIPHQDLSDSWGKYYNQRDSNWGNTLIGLSSYPVWEVGCLLTSYAMVSTHFGGSITPGDVASNASNFFSNTAYFNSPGPSANGHSASALENPSLDDLRNRLNSGAVIIAGLSADGGPYPAHYSDHWVVLRSVDGDSFKINDPWYEGAMNVSLKDHYSGWTIIQARVYN
;
A
#
# COMPACT_ATOMS: atom_id res chain seq x y z
N MET A 1 65.25 56.63 19.97
CA MET A 1 65.78 56.82 18.60
C MET A 1 66.55 55.57 18.25
N THR A 2 66.01 54.66 17.45
CA THR A 2 66.83 53.57 16.88
C THR A 2 66.05 52.79 15.83
N PHE A 3 66.73 52.60 14.70
CA PHE A 3 66.43 51.68 13.60
C PHE A 3 66.39 50.21 14.05
N HIS A 4 65.64 49.37 13.31
CA HIS A 4 66.11 48.19 12.56
C HIS A 4 65.03 47.09 12.44
N GLY A 5 65.00 46.40 11.29
CA GLY A 5 64.82 44.94 11.29
C GLY A 5 63.66 44.36 10.48
N LYS A 6 63.93 44.01 9.21
CA LYS A 6 63.27 42.89 8.52
C LYS A 6 63.49 41.59 9.31
N LYS A 7 62.46 40.74 9.47
CA LYS A 7 62.59 39.26 9.46
C LYS A 7 61.28 38.58 9.02
N THR A 8 61.32 38.00 7.83
CA THR A 8 60.56 36.80 7.45
C THR A 8 61.08 35.58 8.22
N PHE A 9 60.20 34.80 8.85
CA PHE A 9 60.36 33.37 9.23
C PHE A 9 58.98 32.92 9.77
N LEU A 10 58.17 32.13 9.06
CA LEU A 10 58.21 30.66 8.87
C LEU A 10 58.23 29.83 10.17
N LEU A 11 57.33 28.84 10.21
CA LEU A 11 57.35 27.56 10.95
C LEU A 11 56.35 27.37 12.10
N LEU A 12 55.38 26.51 11.77
CA LEU A 12 54.94 25.31 12.48
C LEU A 12 54.26 25.47 13.85
N GLY A 13 52.99 25.04 13.90
CA GLY A 13 52.30 24.80 15.16
C GLY A 13 50.85 24.32 15.03
N VAL A 14 50.65 23.09 14.54
CA VAL A 14 49.66 22.11 15.07
C VAL A 14 48.18 22.59 15.07
N SER A 15 47.38 22.35 14.02
CA SER A 15 46.69 21.08 13.71
C SER A 15 46.24 20.30 14.95
N ILE A 16 45.00 20.53 15.43
CA ILE A 16 44.19 19.77 16.44
C ILE A 16 43.02 20.73 16.75
N ILE A 17 41.72 20.49 16.54
CA ILE A 17 40.93 19.28 16.37
C ILE A 17 39.69 19.69 15.55
N PHE A 18 39.63 19.25 14.29
CA PHE A 18 38.40 19.16 13.50
C PHE A 18 37.87 17.75 13.74
N SER A 19 37.34 17.49 14.94
CA SER A 19 36.82 16.16 15.32
C SER A 19 35.54 16.29 16.12
N LEU A 20 34.45 16.74 15.48
CA LEU A 20 33.09 16.59 16.04
C LEU A 20 32.00 16.39 14.95
N PHE A 21 32.40 15.94 13.76
CA PHE A 21 31.48 15.47 12.71
C PHE A 21 31.93 14.09 12.22
N ALA A 22 31.77 13.07 13.06
CA ALA A 22 31.88 11.67 12.66
C ALA A 22 31.20 10.75 13.69
N PHE A 23 29.91 10.97 13.96
CA PHE A 23 29.03 9.91 14.47
C PHE A 23 27.63 10.09 13.88
N THR A 24 27.54 10.16 12.55
CA THR A 24 26.43 9.46 11.92
C THR A 24 26.76 7.98 12.08
N LYS A 25 26.16 7.33 13.09
CA LYS A 25 26.01 5.89 12.95
C LYS A 25 25.10 5.73 11.74
N ASP A 26 25.70 5.39 10.61
CA ASP A 26 24.98 4.74 9.54
C ASP A 26 24.27 3.57 10.23
N VAL A 27 22.96 3.72 10.38
CA VAL A 27 22.09 2.58 10.60
C VAL A 27 22.21 1.81 9.30
N SER A 28 23.21 0.94 9.23
CA SER A 28 23.18 -0.15 8.25
C SER A 28 21.84 -0.82 8.49
N ALA A 29 20.95 -0.71 7.50
CA ALA A 29 19.80 -1.59 7.43
C ALA A 29 20.39 -2.99 7.58
N GLN A 30 19.94 -3.73 8.59
CA GLN A 30 20.34 -5.11 8.75
C GLN A 30 19.85 -5.83 7.50
N THR A 31 20.74 -6.05 6.54
CA THR A 31 20.47 -6.83 5.34
C THR A 31 20.73 -8.28 5.71
N CYS A 32 19.72 -9.12 5.61
CA CYS A 32 19.86 -10.55 5.84
C CYS A 32 20.55 -11.18 4.61
N GLY A 33 21.55 -12.04 4.86
CA GLY A 33 22.39 -12.62 3.81
C GLY A 33 21.79 -13.85 3.14
N ASN A 34 20.75 -14.44 3.73
CA ASN A 34 20.00 -15.56 3.16
C ASN A 34 18.52 -15.59 3.64
N PRO A 35 17.61 -16.29 2.93
CA PRO A 35 16.18 -16.32 3.27
C PRO A 35 15.85 -16.87 4.67
N GLU A 36 16.66 -17.78 5.21
CA GLU A 36 16.44 -18.40 6.52
C GLU A 36 16.77 -17.42 7.66
N GLU A 37 17.83 -16.65 7.52
CA GLU A 37 18.18 -15.54 8.41
C GLU A 37 17.12 -14.43 8.36
N CYS A 38 16.61 -14.10 7.17
CA CYS A 38 15.51 -13.14 7.03
C CYS A 38 14.26 -13.62 7.80
N ASN A 39 13.88 -14.90 7.66
CA ASN A 39 12.70 -15.45 8.34
C ASN A 39 12.84 -15.38 9.86
N LYS A 40 14.00 -15.73 10.40
CA LYS A 40 14.27 -15.65 11.85
C LYS A 40 14.17 -14.23 12.38
N LEU A 41 14.75 -13.24 11.67
CA LEU A 41 14.65 -11.83 12.07
C LEU A 41 13.22 -11.29 11.93
N ILE A 42 12.48 -11.72 10.90
CA ILE A 42 11.07 -11.40 10.70
C ILE A 42 10.23 -11.87 11.89
N GLU A 43 10.39 -13.13 12.32
CA GLU A 43 9.71 -13.68 13.49
C GLU A 43 10.07 -12.93 14.77
N GLN A 44 11.36 -12.65 14.98
CA GLN A 44 11.83 -11.89 16.15
C GLN A 44 11.20 -10.49 16.21
N TYR A 45 11.19 -9.76 15.09
CA TYR A 45 10.61 -8.43 15.05
C TYR A 45 9.08 -8.44 15.13
N GLN A 46 8.41 -9.47 14.62
CA GLN A 46 6.97 -9.66 14.83
C GLN A 46 6.64 -9.87 16.32
N GLN A 47 7.41 -10.70 17.02
CA GLN A 47 7.27 -10.90 18.46
C GLN A 47 7.57 -9.62 19.25
N GLU A 48 8.61 -8.88 18.87
CA GLU A 48 8.96 -7.61 19.50
C GLU A 48 7.87 -6.56 19.30
N ILE A 49 7.26 -6.47 18.12
CA ILE A 49 6.10 -5.59 17.86
C ILE A 49 4.95 -5.96 18.79
N THR A 50 4.62 -7.25 18.92
CA THR A 50 3.53 -7.71 19.79
C THR A 50 3.77 -7.31 21.25
N LYS A 51 5.01 -7.48 21.73
CA LYS A 51 5.41 -7.07 23.08
C LYS A 51 5.30 -5.56 23.27
N LEU A 52 5.83 -4.79 22.32
CA LEU A 52 5.81 -3.33 22.37
C LEU A 52 4.37 -2.79 22.28
N GLN A 53 3.49 -3.44 21.52
CA GLN A 53 2.05 -3.12 21.43
C GLN A 53 1.36 -3.26 22.79
N GLY A 54 1.67 -4.31 23.56
CA GLY A 54 1.17 -4.47 24.93
C GLY A 54 1.69 -3.43 25.93
N GLN A 55 2.74 -2.68 25.59
CA GLN A 55 3.41 -1.69 26.44
C GLN A 55 3.23 -0.25 25.91
N ALA A 56 2.34 -0.04 24.94
CA ALA A 56 2.23 1.17 24.12
C ALA A 56 1.52 2.33 24.83
N THR A 57 2.13 2.90 25.87
CA THR A 57 1.56 4.04 26.58
C THR A 57 2.42 5.29 26.54
N THR A 58 3.66 5.22 26.06
CA THR A 58 4.58 6.37 26.03
C THR A 58 5.04 6.70 24.62
N LEU A 59 5.44 7.95 24.40
CA LEU A 59 6.01 8.40 23.12
C LEU A 59 7.24 7.57 22.75
N LYS A 60 8.10 7.25 23.72
CA LYS A 60 9.29 6.41 23.51
C LYS A 60 8.92 5.02 23.00
N ASN A 61 7.93 4.37 23.62
CA ASN A 61 7.50 3.03 23.19
C ASN A 61 6.86 3.07 21.81
N GLN A 62 6.12 4.14 21.50
CA GLN A 62 5.54 4.32 20.17
C GLN A 62 6.60 4.51 19.08
N ILE A 63 7.63 5.31 19.35
CA ILE A 63 8.78 5.47 18.45
C ILE A 63 9.48 4.14 18.23
N ALA A 64 9.70 3.37 19.29
CA ALA A 64 10.30 2.04 19.20
C ALA A 64 9.48 1.08 18.33
N GLN A 65 8.14 1.10 18.44
CA GLN A 65 7.27 0.31 17.55
C GLN A 65 7.46 0.69 16.08
N PHE A 66 7.46 1.98 15.76
CA PHE A 66 7.70 2.43 14.39
C PHE A 66 9.07 1.99 13.89
N ASP A 67 10.11 2.08 14.72
CA ASP A 67 11.45 1.62 14.36
C ASP A 67 11.49 0.11 14.08
N THR A 68 10.83 -0.70 14.91
CA THR A 68 10.76 -2.15 14.70
C THR A 68 9.93 -2.51 13.46
N GLN A 69 8.82 -1.81 13.19
CA GLN A 69 8.01 -2.00 11.98
C GLN A 69 8.75 -1.61 10.70
N ILE A 70 9.49 -0.50 10.73
CA ILE A 70 10.32 -0.04 9.62
C ILE A 70 11.41 -1.08 9.32
N LYS A 71 12.07 -1.62 10.35
CA LYS A 71 13.05 -2.70 10.20
C LYS A 71 12.43 -3.95 9.60
N LEU A 72 11.29 -4.40 10.14
CA LEU A 72 10.55 -5.56 9.63
C LEU A 72 10.18 -5.39 8.16
N THR A 73 9.64 -4.24 7.78
CA THR A 73 9.23 -3.96 6.40
C THR A 73 10.45 -3.88 5.48
N THR A 74 11.56 -3.30 5.94
CA THR A 74 12.84 -3.27 5.20
C THR A 74 13.36 -4.67 4.93
N LEU A 75 13.31 -5.58 5.90
CA LEU A 75 13.72 -6.98 5.72
C LEU A 75 12.82 -7.72 4.73
N LYS A 76 11.50 -7.51 4.79
CA LYS A 76 10.56 -8.10 3.82
C LYS A 76 10.81 -7.62 2.40
N ILE A 77 11.17 -6.35 2.23
CA ILE A 77 11.59 -5.77 0.95
C ILE A 77 12.84 -6.49 0.44
N SER A 78 13.91 -6.56 1.25
CA SER A 78 15.14 -7.24 0.86
C SER A 78 14.92 -8.72 0.51
N GLN A 79 14.08 -9.42 1.26
CA GLN A 79 13.69 -10.80 0.96
C GLN A 79 12.97 -10.91 -0.40
N THR A 80 12.01 -10.02 -0.67
CA THR A 80 11.25 -10.00 -1.92
C THR A 80 12.15 -9.64 -3.12
N GLU A 81 13.08 -8.70 -2.94
CA GLU A 81 14.08 -8.32 -3.96
C GLU A 81 14.99 -9.51 -4.33
N GLU A 82 15.48 -10.27 -3.34
CA GLU A 82 16.30 -11.46 -3.60
C GLU A 82 15.48 -12.57 -4.27
N GLN A 83 14.21 -12.75 -3.89
CA GLN A 83 13.30 -13.69 -4.58
C GLN A 83 13.10 -13.32 -6.05
N ILE A 84 12.87 -12.04 -6.37
CA ILE A 84 12.74 -11.55 -7.74
C ILE A 84 14.03 -11.80 -8.53
N LYS A 85 15.19 -11.57 -7.92
CA LYS A 85 16.50 -11.80 -8.55
C LYS A 85 16.73 -13.28 -8.85
N MET A 86 16.48 -14.16 -7.89
CA MET A 86 16.60 -15.61 -8.06
C MET A 86 15.64 -16.14 -9.14
N LEU A 87 14.39 -15.67 -9.14
CA LEU A 87 13.39 -16.01 -10.16
C LEU A 87 13.80 -15.49 -11.54
N GLY A 88 14.33 -14.26 -11.62
CA GLY A 88 14.88 -13.71 -12.87
C GLY A 88 16.02 -14.55 -13.46
N GLY A 89 16.90 -15.09 -12.60
CA GLY A 89 17.93 -16.03 -13.01
C GLY A 89 17.38 -17.33 -13.60
N ARG A 90 16.34 -17.91 -12.97
CA ARG A 90 15.65 -19.11 -13.47
C ARG A 90 14.95 -18.88 -14.80
N ILE A 91 14.22 -17.76 -14.93
CA ILE A 91 13.57 -17.35 -16.18
C ILE A 91 14.60 -17.21 -17.30
N SER A 92 15.78 -16.65 -17.03
CA SER A 92 16.86 -16.57 -18.04
C SER A 92 17.31 -17.95 -18.50
N GLN A 93 17.57 -18.87 -17.57
CA GLN A 93 17.99 -20.23 -17.89
C GLN A 93 16.93 -21.03 -18.66
N LEU A 94 15.65 -20.87 -18.29
CA LEU A 94 14.52 -21.45 -19.01
C LEU A 94 14.40 -20.86 -20.41
N GLY A 95 14.60 -19.55 -20.56
CA GLY A 95 14.61 -18.87 -21.85
C GLY A 95 15.68 -19.42 -22.79
N ASP A 96 16.92 -19.55 -22.31
CA ASP A 96 18.02 -20.14 -23.09
C ASP A 96 17.73 -21.60 -23.48
N SER A 97 17.17 -22.38 -22.55
CA SER A 97 16.76 -23.76 -22.79
C SER A 97 15.66 -23.87 -23.85
N LEU A 98 14.67 -22.96 -23.82
CA LEU A 98 13.60 -22.87 -24.80
C LEU A 98 14.14 -22.55 -26.19
N VAL A 99 15.09 -21.61 -26.31
CA VAL A 99 15.75 -21.30 -27.59
C VAL A 99 16.46 -22.54 -28.13
N ALA A 100 17.27 -23.21 -27.31
CA ALA A 100 17.99 -24.42 -27.73
C ALA A 100 17.06 -25.57 -28.12
N LEU A 101 15.98 -25.80 -27.37
CA LEU A 101 14.96 -26.81 -27.68
C LEU A 101 14.22 -26.49 -28.97
N THR A 102 13.90 -25.22 -29.19
CA THR A 102 13.21 -24.75 -30.41
C THR A 102 14.11 -24.91 -31.64
N GLU A 103 15.39 -24.58 -31.53
CA GLU A 103 16.37 -24.79 -32.60
C GLU A 103 16.55 -26.28 -32.93
N ALA A 104 16.68 -27.12 -31.91
CA ALA A 104 16.78 -28.57 -32.07
C ALA A 104 15.52 -29.14 -32.74
N PHE A 105 14.33 -28.70 -32.30
CA PHE A 105 13.06 -29.09 -32.89
C PHE A 105 12.94 -28.64 -34.35
N ASN A 106 13.28 -27.39 -34.67
CA ASN A 106 13.23 -26.87 -36.03
C ASN A 106 14.18 -27.61 -36.98
N SER A 107 15.41 -27.86 -36.55
CA SER A 107 16.40 -28.64 -37.32
C SER A 107 15.85 -30.03 -37.63
N ARG A 108 15.29 -30.70 -36.62
CA ARG A 108 14.74 -32.04 -36.76
C ARG A 108 13.47 -32.08 -37.61
N ALA A 109 12.58 -31.10 -37.48
CA ALA A 109 11.38 -30.97 -38.30
C ALA A 109 11.72 -30.81 -39.79
N VAL A 110 12.76 -30.04 -40.12
CA VAL A 110 13.25 -29.88 -41.50
C VAL A 110 13.78 -31.20 -42.07
N GLU A 111 14.56 -31.96 -41.30
CA GLU A 111 15.06 -33.27 -41.76
C GLU A 111 13.94 -34.30 -41.88
N THR A 112 13.02 -34.37 -40.91
CA THR A 112 11.82 -35.23 -40.99
C THR A 112 10.94 -34.86 -42.20
N TYR A 113 10.81 -33.58 -42.53
CA TYR A 113 10.10 -33.13 -43.74
C TYR A 113 10.83 -33.53 -45.03
N LYS A 114 12.16 -33.41 -45.09
CA LYS A 114 12.94 -33.88 -46.26
C LYS A 114 12.77 -35.39 -46.42
N ILE A 115 12.90 -36.17 -45.35
CA ILE A 115 12.70 -37.62 -45.34
C ILE A 115 11.29 -37.95 -45.84
N SER A 116 10.22 -37.33 -45.32
CA SER A 116 8.86 -37.61 -45.77
C SER A 116 8.62 -37.29 -47.25
N ARG A 117 9.33 -36.29 -47.79
CA ARG A 117 9.25 -35.91 -49.22
C ARG A 117 10.01 -36.87 -50.13
N PHE A 118 11.12 -37.46 -49.67
CA PHE A 118 11.82 -38.54 -50.36
C PHE A 118 11.12 -39.90 -50.19
N GLU A 119 10.43 -40.11 -49.07
CA GLU A 119 9.80 -41.37 -48.65
C GLU A 119 8.28 -41.43 -48.87
N ASN A 120 7.68 -40.48 -49.61
CA ASN A 120 6.30 -40.58 -50.08
C ASN A 120 6.04 -41.76 -51.06
N ASN A 121 6.97 -42.70 -51.09
CA ASN A 121 6.85 -44.02 -51.64
C ASN A 121 6.95 -45.00 -50.48
N LEU A 122 5.82 -45.67 -50.15
CA LEU A 122 5.83 -47.01 -49.54
C LEU A 122 6.89 -47.93 -50.16
N ALA A 123 7.28 -47.64 -51.42
CA ALA A 123 8.41 -48.22 -52.11
C ALA A 123 9.75 -48.11 -51.36
N TYR A 124 10.05 -47.15 -50.48
CA TYR A 124 11.36 -47.10 -49.78
C TYR A 124 11.48 -48.13 -48.65
N LEU A 125 10.36 -48.43 -47.97
CA LEU A 125 10.25 -49.56 -47.03
C LEU A 125 10.17 -50.91 -47.78
N LEU A 126 9.59 -50.92 -48.99
CA LEU A 126 9.42 -52.13 -49.82
C LEU A 126 10.59 -52.43 -50.78
N THR A 127 11.52 -51.49 -51.00
CA THR A 127 12.73 -51.66 -51.86
C THR A 127 13.97 -52.11 -51.08
N SER A 128 13.86 -52.31 -49.77
CA SER A 128 14.95 -52.94 -49.01
C SER A 128 15.15 -54.38 -49.50
N LEU A 129 16.40 -54.75 -49.80
CA LEU A 129 16.78 -56.02 -50.41
C LEU A 129 16.46 -57.27 -49.53
N ASN A 130 16.03 -57.08 -48.28
CA ASN A 130 15.67 -58.12 -47.28
C ASN A 130 14.58 -57.61 -46.31
N ILE A 131 13.62 -58.46 -45.92
CA ILE A 131 12.57 -58.19 -44.90
C ILE A 131 13.15 -57.71 -43.56
N GLY A 132 14.32 -58.21 -43.15
CA GLY A 132 15.00 -57.76 -41.93
C GLY A 132 15.38 -56.28 -41.96
N ASP A 133 15.79 -55.77 -43.12
CA ASP A 133 16.16 -54.35 -43.29
C ASP A 133 14.92 -53.44 -43.28
N ALA A 134 13.80 -53.90 -43.85
CA ALA A 134 12.51 -53.20 -43.77
C ALA A 134 12.04 -53.03 -42.32
N VAL A 135 12.09 -54.11 -41.53
CA VAL A 135 11.68 -54.11 -40.12
C VAL A 135 12.57 -53.19 -39.28
N ASN A 136 13.89 -53.22 -39.50
CA ASN A 136 14.82 -52.32 -38.82
C ASN A 136 14.52 -50.85 -39.14
N ARG A 137 14.31 -50.49 -40.42
CA ARG A 137 13.94 -49.12 -40.82
C ARG A 137 12.63 -48.65 -40.20
N PHE A 138 11.63 -49.53 -40.13
CA PHE A 138 10.37 -49.22 -39.45
C PHE A 138 10.58 -48.91 -37.97
N HIS A 139 11.37 -49.73 -37.25
CA HIS A 139 11.70 -49.46 -35.85
C HIS A 139 12.47 -48.14 -35.66
N TYR A 140 13.37 -47.78 -36.59
CA TYR A 140 14.06 -46.48 -36.54
C TYR A 140 13.09 -45.31 -36.71
N LEU A 141 12.17 -45.38 -37.68
CA LEU A 141 11.16 -44.34 -37.88
C LEU A 141 10.23 -44.19 -36.67
N GLN A 142 9.81 -45.31 -36.09
CA GLN A 142 8.99 -45.31 -34.87
C GLN A 142 9.76 -44.67 -33.70
N LYS A 143 11.04 -44.97 -33.55
CA LYS A 143 11.88 -44.38 -32.50
C LYS A 143 12.07 -42.87 -32.71
N ILE A 144 12.26 -42.43 -33.95
CA ILE A 144 12.34 -41.01 -34.30
C ILE A 144 11.02 -40.32 -33.92
N GLN A 145 9.88 -40.88 -34.32
CA GLN A 145 8.57 -40.30 -34.00
C GLN A 145 8.34 -40.16 -32.48
N GLU A 146 8.73 -41.18 -31.70
CA GLU A 146 8.64 -41.15 -30.23
C GLU A 146 9.49 -40.01 -29.64
N GLU A 147 10.76 -39.90 -30.07
CA GLU A 147 11.65 -38.85 -29.58
C GLU A 147 11.22 -37.45 -30.02
N ASP A 148 10.54 -37.30 -31.16
CA ASP A 148 9.97 -36.02 -31.61
C ASP A 148 8.78 -35.60 -30.74
N GLN A 149 7.90 -36.53 -30.41
CA GLN A 149 6.80 -36.29 -29.46
C GLN A 149 7.32 -35.93 -28.07
N ASN A 150 8.35 -36.63 -27.59
CA ASN A 150 8.98 -36.31 -26.32
C ASN A 150 9.62 -34.92 -26.32
N LEU A 151 10.26 -34.50 -27.42
CA LEU A 151 10.83 -33.16 -27.57
C LEU A 151 9.74 -32.08 -27.54
N LEU A 152 8.63 -32.29 -28.27
CA LEU A 152 7.48 -31.39 -28.25
C LEU A 152 6.89 -31.22 -26.84
N LYS A 153 6.71 -32.34 -26.13
CA LYS A 153 6.21 -32.32 -24.76
C LYS A 153 7.13 -31.54 -23.82
N ARG A 154 8.45 -31.74 -23.92
CA ARG A 154 9.42 -30.97 -23.12
C ARG A 154 9.40 -29.48 -23.44
N LEU A 155 9.20 -29.12 -24.71
CA LEU A 155 9.09 -27.73 -25.12
C LEU A 155 7.82 -27.08 -24.56
N GLU A 156 6.69 -27.79 -24.62
CA GLU A 156 5.42 -27.34 -24.03
C GLU A 156 5.52 -27.17 -22.50
N GLU A 157 6.12 -28.15 -21.80
CA GLU A 157 6.35 -28.09 -20.35
C GLU A 157 7.28 -26.92 -19.97
N ALA A 158 8.36 -26.71 -20.73
CA ALA A 158 9.28 -25.60 -20.52
C ALA A 158 8.62 -24.24 -20.78
N GLN A 159 7.81 -24.12 -21.85
CA GLN A 159 7.05 -22.92 -22.16
C GLN A 159 6.05 -22.60 -21.05
N THR A 160 5.28 -23.59 -20.61
CA THR A 160 4.29 -23.44 -19.53
C THR A 160 4.97 -22.99 -18.22
N THR A 161 6.12 -23.60 -17.88
CA THR A 161 6.89 -23.24 -16.69
C THR A 161 7.43 -21.81 -16.79
N TYR A 162 7.97 -21.43 -17.96
CA TYR A 162 8.49 -20.09 -18.21
C TYR A 162 7.40 -19.00 -18.08
N GLU A 163 6.22 -19.24 -18.66
CA GLU A 163 5.09 -18.32 -18.56
C GLU A 163 4.58 -18.20 -17.11
N GLY A 164 4.52 -19.32 -16.38
CA GLY A 164 4.19 -19.34 -14.95
C GLY A 164 5.18 -18.54 -14.10
N GLU A 165 6.48 -18.75 -14.28
CA GLU A 165 7.52 -18.00 -13.55
C GLU A 165 7.48 -16.50 -13.85
N LYS A 166 7.15 -16.10 -15.09
CA LYS A 166 6.93 -14.68 -15.41
C LYS A 166 5.73 -14.09 -14.67
N ALA A 167 4.62 -14.81 -14.60
CA ALA A 167 3.46 -14.36 -13.85
C ALA A 167 3.79 -14.20 -12.35
N ASP A 168 4.52 -15.16 -11.76
CA ASP A 168 5.00 -15.07 -10.38
C ASP A 168 5.92 -13.86 -10.17
N GLN A 169 6.78 -13.56 -11.14
CA GLN A 169 7.64 -12.37 -11.09
C GLN A 169 6.82 -11.08 -11.05
N GLU A 170 5.76 -10.97 -11.86
CA GLU A 170 4.86 -9.80 -11.82
C GLU A 170 4.15 -9.66 -10.48
N VAL A 171 3.74 -10.78 -9.86
CA VAL A 171 3.13 -10.78 -8.52
C VAL A 171 4.13 -10.26 -7.48
N LEU A 172 5.36 -10.77 -7.47
CA LEU A 172 6.40 -10.32 -6.56
C LEU A 172 6.76 -8.84 -6.77
N GLN A 173 6.79 -8.35 -8.02
CA GLN A 173 7.02 -6.93 -8.30
C GLN A 173 5.89 -6.04 -7.77
N LYS A 174 4.63 -6.47 -7.90
CA LYS A 174 3.47 -5.76 -7.30
C LYS A 174 3.58 -5.75 -5.77
N GLN A 175 3.94 -6.88 -5.16
CA GLN A 175 4.17 -6.99 -3.72
C GLN A 175 5.29 -6.05 -3.26
N LEU A 176 6.43 -6.02 -3.97
CA LEU A 176 7.56 -5.15 -3.66
C LEU A 176 7.14 -3.67 -3.68
N LYS A 177 6.41 -3.24 -4.71
CA LYS A 177 5.90 -1.86 -4.81
C LYS A 177 4.98 -1.51 -3.64
N ALA A 178 4.09 -2.42 -3.24
CA ALA A 178 3.21 -2.23 -2.08
C ALA A 178 4.02 -2.13 -0.76
N GLN A 179 5.04 -2.98 -0.58
CA GLN A 179 5.92 -2.92 0.59
C GLN A 179 6.72 -1.61 0.66
N GLN A 180 7.24 -1.11 -0.47
CA GLN A 180 7.96 0.16 -0.56
C GLN A 180 7.05 1.37 -0.23
N ALA A 181 5.81 1.35 -0.72
CA ALA A 181 4.81 2.35 -0.36
C ALA A 181 4.51 2.32 1.14
N ASN A 182 4.32 1.13 1.72
CA ASN A 182 4.09 0.95 3.16
C ASN A 182 5.29 1.44 4.00
N LEU A 183 6.52 1.10 3.62
CA LEU A 183 7.73 1.59 4.29
C LEU A 183 7.80 3.12 4.30
N SER A 184 7.46 3.74 3.16
CA SER A 184 7.44 5.21 3.04
C SER A 184 6.37 5.83 3.94
N ALA A 185 5.18 5.23 3.99
CA ALA A 185 4.10 5.64 4.87
C ALA A 185 4.47 5.51 6.36
N GLN A 186 5.12 4.41 6.77
CA GLN A 186 5.60 4.21 8.15
C GLN A 186 6.63 5.27 8.56
N LYS A 187 7.59 5.58 7.68
CA LYS A 187 8.58 6.64 7.92
C LYS A 187 7.91 8.00 8.06
N LEU A 188 6.95 8.31 7.20
CA LEU A 188 6.19 9.56 7.28
C LEU A 188 5.34 9.64 8.54
N ALA A 189 4.64 8.57 8.92
CA ALA A 189 3.87 8.49 10.16
C ALA A 189 4.74 8.74 11.40
N LYS A 190 5.93 8.12 11.45
CA LYS A 190 6.92 8.37 12.51
C LYS A 190 7.34 9.85 12.56
N ASN A 191 7.67 10.44 11.41
CA ASN A 191 8.08 11.83 11.33
C ASN A 191 6.94 12.79 11.74
N ASN A 192 5.70 12.49 11.36
CA ASN A 192 4.52 13.25 11.77
C ASN A 192 4.31 13.18 13.28
N LEU A 193 4.46 12.00 13.89
CA LEU A 193 4.41 11.84 15.34
C LEU A 193 5.47 12.70 16.03
N LEU A 194 6.73 12.62 15.59
CA LEU A 194 7.83 13.41 16.15
C LEU A 194 7.61 14.92 15.98
N SER A 195 7.06 15.35 14.85
CA SER A 195 6.78 16.76 14.56
C SER A 195 5.62 17.28 15.39
N ALA A 196 4.57 16.47 15.56
CA ALA A 196 3.40 16.79 16.36
C ALA A 196 3.76 16.87 17.84
N THR A 197 4.53 15.91 18.36
CA THR A 197 4.87 15.85 19.79
C THR A 197 6.08 16.69 20.15
N LYS A 198 6.98 16.97 19.21
CA LYS A 198 8.28 17.63 19.46
C LYS A 198 9.10 16.94 20.56
N ASN A 199 9.03 15.61 20.63
CA ASN A 199 9.61 14.78 21.69
C ASN A 199 9.06 15.07 23.10
N ASP A 200 7.91 15.72 23.22
CA ASP A 200 7.23 16.00 24.49
C ASP A 200 6.20 14.91 24.80
N GLU A 201 6.44 14.19 25.91
CA GLU A 201 5.56 13.14 26.41
C GLU A 201 4.19 13.68 26.85
N VAL A 202 4.12 14.85 27.49
CA VAL A 202 2.86 15.45 27.93
C VAL A 202 2.02 15.80 26.72
N LYS A 203 2.63 16.40 25.70
CA LYS A 203 1.96 16.70 24.44
C LYS A 203 1.47 15.43 23.74
N TYR A 204 2.26 14.37 23.73
CA TYR A 204 1.84 13.07 23.22
C TYR A 204 0.61 12.53 23.95
N GLN A 205 0.61 12.55 25.29
CA GLN A 205 -0.54 12.10 26.08
C GLN A 205 -1.82 12.91 25.81
N GLN A 206 -1.69 14.23 25.63
CA GLN A 206 -2.81 15.10 25.27
C GLN A 206 -3.39 14.76 23.89
N LEU A 207 -2.54 14.56 22.88
CA LEU A 207 -2.99 14.17 21.54
C LEU A 207 -3.60 12.77 21.55
N LEU A 208 -3.03 11.84 22.32
CA LEU A 208 -3.54 10.49 22.47
C LEU A 208 -4.90 10.46 23.17
N SER A 209 -5.12 11.28 24.20
CA SER A 209 -6.41 11.37 24.88
C SER A 209 -7.50 11.94 23.95
N GLN A 210 -7.17 12.97 23.16
CA GLN A 210 -8.06 13.51 22.12
C GLN A 210 -8.41 12.46 21.07
N ALA A 211 -7.40 11.74 20.56
CA ALA A 211 -7.61 10.66 19.60
C ALA A 211 -8.52 9.56 20.15
N ARG A 212 -8.33 9.15 21.41
CA ARG A 212 -9.17 8.15 22.09
C ARG A 212 -10.61 8.64 22.27
N ALA A 213 -10.81 9.90 22.67
CA ALA A 213 -12.14 10.45 22.86
C ALA A 213 -12.92 10.56 21.53
N GLN A 214 -12.25 11.03 20.47
CA GLN A 214 -12.83 11.04 19.12
C GLN A 214 -13.20 9.64 18.66
N LEU A 215 -12.32 8.65 18.83
CA LEU A 215 -12.61 7.27 18.44
C LEU A 215 -13.75 6.67 19.26
N ALA A 216 -13.83 6.97 20.56
CA ALA A 216 -14.95 6.51 21.39
C ALA A 216 -16.30 7.05 20.88
N ALA A 217 -16.38 8.33 20.48
CA ALA A 217 -17.57 8.92 19.88
C ALA A 217 -18.00 8.17 18.61
N LEU A 218 -17.05 7.92 17.68
CA LEU A 218 -17.32 7.18 16.44
C LEU A 218 -17.80 5.74 16.70
N ARG A 219 -17.20 5.06 17.68
CA ARG A 219 -17.60 3.69 18.05
C ARG A 219 -18.99 3.65 18.67
N ASN A 220 -19.32 4.62 19.52
CA ASN A 220 -20.64 4.74 20.11
C ASN A 220 -21.70 4.96 19.03
N PHE A 221 -21.41 5.84 18.06
CA PHE A 221 -22.25 6.02 16.89
C PHE A 221 -22.49 4.72 16.13
N ALA A 222 -21.41 3.99 15.78
CA ALA A 222 -21.51 2.76 15.02
C ALA A 222 -22.29 1.67 15.77
N SER A 223 -22.04 1.53 17.08
CA SER A 223 -22.69 0.55 17.95
C SER A 223 -24.19 0.85 18.13
N ALA A 224 -24.56 2.12 18.27
CA ALA A 224 -25.96 2.55 18.41
C ALA A 224 -26.79 2.30 17.14
N ARG A 225 -26.14 2.11 15.98
CA ARG A 225 -26.79 1.94 14.67
C ARG A 225 -26.64 0.54 14.08
N GLY A 226 -26.32 -0.45 14.90
CA GLY A 226 -26.32 -1.88 14.53
C GLY A 226 -25.00 -2.45 14.03
N GLY A 227 -24.01 -1.61 13.70
CA GLY A 227 -22.66 -2.05 13.34
C GLY A 227 -22.54 -3.01 12.15
N GLY A 228 -21.34 -3.55 11.96
CA GLY A 228 -21.05 -4.61 10.99
C GLY A 228 -20.94 -4.17 9.54
N THR A 229 -20.59 -5.13 8.68
CA THR A 229 -20.45 -4.91 7.24
C THR A 229 -21.76 -5.17 6.49
N ILE A 230 -21.86 -4.57 5.30
CA ILE A 230 -22.97 -4.71 4.36
C ILE A 230 -22.46 -5.16 2.98
N PRO A 231 -23.33 -5.69 2.11
CA PRO A 231 -22.95 -6.02 0.75
C PRO A 231 -22.40 -4.80 -0.02
N HIS A 232 -21.48 -5.07 -0.95
CA HIS A 232 -20.90 -4.04 -1.79
C HIS A 232 -21.95 -3.33 -2.66
N GLN A 233 -21.81 -2.00 -2.78
CA GLN A 233 -22.59 -1.17 -3.70
C GLN A 233 -21.66 -0.28 -4.55
N ASP A 234 -21.72 -0.41 -5.88
CA ASP A 234 -21.03 0.50 -6.79
C ASP A 234 -21.97 1.64 -7.20
N LEU A 235 -21.91 2.75 -6.47
CA LEU A 235 -22.75 3.92 -6.70
C LEU A 235 -21.89 5.13 -7.11
N SER A 236 -22.36 5.86 -8.11
CA SER A 236 -21.76 7.12 -8.56
C SER A 236 -22.78 8.01 -9.24
N ASP A 237 -22.53 9.31 -9.21
CA ASP A 237 -23.24 10.31 -9.99
C ASP A 237 -22.27 11.30 -10.63
N SER A 238 -22.78 12.40 -11.20
CA SER A 238 -21.98 13.42 -11.86
C SER A 238 -20.98 14.13 -10.93
N TRP A 239 -21.12 14.00 -9.61
CA TRP A 239 -20.20 14.59 -8.66
C TRP A 239 -19.10 13.60 -8.24
N GLY A 240 -19.33 12.29 -8.25
CA GLY A 240 -18.26 11.33 -7.99
C GLY A 240 -18.74 9.98 -7.48
N LYS A 241 -17.81 9.19 -6.93
CA LYS A 241 -18.10 7.91 -6.31
C LYS A 241 -18.73 8.12 -4.93
N TYR A 242 -19.69 7.25 -4.60
CA TYR A 242 -20.23 7.12 -3.26
C TYR A 242 -19.63 5.89 -2.60
N TYR A 243 -19.17 6.05 -1.36
CA TYR A 243 -18.62 4.97 -0.57
C TYR A 243 -19.32 4.88 0.77
N ASN A 244 -19.65 3.65 1.16
CA ASN A 244 -20.16 3.33 2.48
C ASN A 244 -19.03 2.70 3.32
N GLN A 245 -18.79 3.18 4.54
CA GLN A 245 -17.69 2.67 5.40
C GLN A 245 -17.89 1.20 5.79
N ARG A 246 -19.14 0.71 5.73
CA ARG A 246 -19.53 -0.66 6.09
C ARG A 246 -19.45 -1.64 4.93
N ASP A 247 -19.15 -1.19 3.71
CA ASP A 247 -19.06 -2.04 2.52
C ASP A 247 -18.09 -3.23 2.75
N SER A 248 -18.50 -4.44 2.37
CA SER A 248 -17.75 -5.68 2.57
C SER A 248 -16.34 -5.68 1.95
N ASN A 249 -16.09 -4.87 0.91
CA ASN A 249 -14.80 -4.81 0.23
C ASN A 249 -13.70 -4.16 1.09
N TRP A 250 -14.04 -3.29 2.03
CA TRP A 250 -13.07 -2.57 2.87
C TRP A 250 -13.47 -2.41 4.32
N GLY A 251 -14.72 -2.69 4.70
CA GLY A 251 -15.23 -2.47 6.04
C GLY A 251 -14.43 -3.20 7.11
N ASN A 252 -13.91 -4.39 6.81
CA ASN A 252 -13.05 -5.17 7.71
C ASN A 252 -11.56 -4.81 7.64
N THR A 253 -11.15 -3.93 6.73
CA THR A 253 -9.77 -3.45 6.65
C THR A 253 -9.43 -2.68 7.91
N LEU A 254 -8.30 -2.99 8.54
CA LEU A 254 -7.83 -2.26 9.71
C LEU A 254 -7.27 -0.89 9.32
N ILE A 255 -7.50 0.10 10.16
CA ILE A 255 -7.11 1.48 9.92
C ILE A 255 -5.68 1.71 10.43
N GLY A 256 -4.77 2.01 9.51
CA GLY A 256 -3.37 2.29 9.79
C GLY A 256 -2.71 1.15 10.56
N LEU A 257 -2.21 1.47 11.75
CA LEU A 257 -1.60 0.49 12.67
C LEU A 257 -2.50 0.17 13.87
N SER A 258 -3.76 0.61 13.83
CA SER A 258 -4.73 0.37 14.89
C SER A 258 -5.41 -0.98 14.73
N SER A 259 -6.12 -1.40 15.77
CA SER A 259 -7.00 -2.58 15.73
C SER A 259 -8.43 -2.26 15.28
N TYR A 260 -8.72 -1.01 14.88
CA TYR A 260 -10.07 -0.61 14.50
C TYR A 260 -10.32 -0.85 13.00
N PRO A 261 -11.42 -1.52 12.63
CA PRO A 261 -11.82 -1.71 11.25
C PRO A 261 -12.51 -0.45 10.69
N VAL A 262 -12.49 -0.29 9.36
CA VAL A 262 -13.15 0.83 8.66
C VAL A 262 -14.64 0.93 8.99
N TRP A 263 -15.36 -0.20 9.09
CA TRP A 263 -16.79 -0.16 9.37
C TRP A 263 -17.12 0.49 10.73
N GLU A 264 -16.23 0.38 11.72
CA GLU A 264 -16.49 0.83 13.10
C GLU A 264 -16.20 2.31 13.30
N VAL A 265 -15.11 2.85 12.72
CA VAL A 265 -14.66 4.24 12.96
C VAL A 265 -14.21 4.99 11.70
N GLY A 266 -14.57 4.49 10.51
CA GLY A 266 -14.06 4.97 9.23
C GLY A 266 -14.89 6.04 8.51
N CYS A 267 -15.84 6.72 9.16
CA CYS A 267 -16.68 7.73 8.49
C CYS A 267 -15.86 8.88 7.85
N LEU A 268 -14.85 9.40 8.55
CA LEU A 268 -14.01 10.49 8.04
C LEU A 268 -13.12 10.04 6.88
N LEU A 269 -12.44 8.90 7.00
CA LEU A 269 -11.57 8.39 5.92
C LEU A 269 -12.37 7.98 4.68
N THR A 270 -13.59 7.47 4.87
CA THR A 270 -14.52 7.13 3.77
C THR A 270 -15.02 8.39 3.08
N SER A 271 -15.35 9.43 3.86
CA SER A 271 -15.68 10.76 3.32
C SER A 271 -14.50 11.37 2.54
N TYR A 272 -13.28 11.23 3.04
CA TYR A 272 -12.08 11.64 2.31
C TYR A 272 -11.90 10.89 0.99
N ALA A 273 -12.16 9.57 0.96
CA ALA A 273 -12.12 8.80 -0.28
C ALA A 273 -13.13 9.36 -1.31
N MET A 274 -14.37 9.65 -0.88
CA MET A 274 -15.36 10.29 -1.76
C MET A 274 -14.87 11.65 -2.29
N VAL A 275 -14.32 12.51 -1.43
CA VAL A 275 -13.76 13.81 -1.84
C VAL A 275 -12.59 13.65 -2.82
N SER A 276 -11.69 12.69 -2.58
CA SER A 276 -10.57 12.42 -3.49
C SER A 276 -11.06 11.98 -4.88
N THR A 277 -12.09 11.12 -4.94
CA THR A 277 -12.69 10.72 -6.22
C THR A 277 -13.46 11.83 -6.92
N HIS A 278 -14.09 12.74 -6.18
CA HIS A 278 -14.73 13.94 -6.76
C HIS A 278 -13.72 14.79 -7.53
N PHE A 279 -12.50 14.93 -6.99
CA PHE A 279 -11.42 15.63 -7.68
C PHE A 279 -10.75 14.80 -8.79
N GLY A 280 -11.27 13.62 -9.14
CA GLY A 280 -10.74 12.75 -10.19
C GLY A 280 -9.68 11.73 -9.74
N GLY A 281 -9.47 11.57 -8.43
CA GLY A 281 -8.65 10.51 -7.88
C GLY A 281 -9.31 9.13 -8.02
N SER A 282 -8.52 8.07 -7.86
CA SER A 282 -9.01 6.68 -7.81
C SER A 282 -8.51 6.03 -6.52
N ILE A 283 -9.26 6.22 -5.44
CA ILE A 283 -8.91 5.70 -4.10
C ILE A 283 -10.15 5.16 -3.40
N THR A 284 -10.04 3.97 -2.81
CA THR A 284 -11.10 3.37 -1.99
C THR A 284 -10.89 3.69 -0.51
N PRO A 285 -11.90 3.54 0.35
CA PRO A 285 -11.71 3.65 1.80
C PRO A 285 -10.65 2.66 2.33
N GLY A 286 -10.55 1.46 1.74
CA GLY A 286 -9.53 0.48 2.09
C GLY A 286 -8.10 0.95 1.78
N ASP A 287 -7.90 1.64 0.65
CA ASP A 287 -6.60 2.24 0.30
C ASP A 287 -6.22 3.35 1.27
N VAL A 288 -7.18 4.21 1.65
CA VAL A 288 -6.97 5.27 2.65
C VAL A 288 -6.60 4.67 4.00
N ALA A 289 -7.32 3.63 4.43
CA ALA A 289 -7.10 2.92 5.69
C ALA A 289 -5.72 2.25 5.74
N SER A 290 -5.26 1.69 4.62
CA SER A 290 -3.97 1.00 4.55
C SER A 290 -2.76 1.94 4.63
N ASN A 291 -2.96 3.25 4.40
CA ASN A 291 -1.87 4.23 4.49
C ASN A 291 -1.74 4.80 5.91
N ALA A 292 -0.83 4.22 6.70
CA ALA A 292 -0.58 4.63 8.08
C ALA A 292 -0.21 6.11 8.27
N SER A 293 0.34 6.80 7.25
CA SER A 293 0.69 8.23 7.38
C SER A 293 -0.53 9.14 7.50
N ASN A 294 -1.72 8.63 7.16
CA ASN A 294 -2.97 9.36 7.30
C ASN A 294 -3.45 9.44 8.75
N PHE A 295 -2.89 8.64 9.64
CA PHE A 295 -3.38 8.49 11.02
C PHE A 295 -2.35 8.91 12.05
N PHE A 296 -2.83 9.30 13.22
CA PHE A 296 -1.99 9.66 14.34
C PHE A 296 -1.51 8.40 15.06
N SER A 297 -0.19 8.22 15.15
CA SER A 297 0.41 7.13 15.93
C SER A 297 -0.10 5.75 15.45
N ASN A 298 -0.33 4.82 16.37
CA ASN A 298 -1.01 3.55 16.18
C ASN A 298 -2.54 3.62 16.36
N THR A 299 -3.13 4.81 16.23
CA THR A 299 -4.58 5.00 16.39
C THR A 299 -5.27 5.08 15.03
N ALA A 300 -6.60 4.95 15.01
CA ALA A 300 -7.42 5.22 13.83
C ALA A 300 -7.79 6.70 13.67
N TYR A 301 -7.19 7.59 14.48
CA TYR A 301 -7.47 9.02 14.41
C TYR A 301 -6.87 9.61 13.14
N PHE A 302 -7.74 10.03 12.21
CA PHE A 302 -7.32 10.66 10.96
C PHE A 302 -6.65 12.00 11.27
N ASN A 303 -5.44 12.20 10.75
CA ASN A 303 -4.66 13.41 11.00
C ASN A 303 -5.44 14.66 10.60
N SER A 304 -5.26 15.74 11.36
CA SER A 304 -5.87 17.05 11.07
C SER A 304 -4.80 17.98 10.48
N PRO A 305 -5.06 18.69 9.35
CA PRO A 305 -6.32 18.70 8.59
C PRO A 305 -6.54 17.46 7.71
N GLY A 306 -5.53 16.62 7.55
CA GLY A 306 -5.58 15.42 6.72
C GLY A 306 -4.69 15.55 5.48
N PRO A 307 -4.53 14.48 4.69
CA PRO A 307 -3.80 14.51 3.43
C PRO A 307 -4.54 15.36 2.38
N SER A 308 -3.81 15.80 1.36
CA SER A 308 -4.42 16.41 0.16
C SER A 308 -5.28 15.40 -0.58
N ALA A 309 -6.33 15.89 -1.26
CA ALA A 309 -7.23 15.10 -2.07
C ALA A 309 -6.98 15.40 -3.55
N ASN A 310 -6.29 14.50 -4.25
CA ASN A 310 -5.90 14.66 -5.66
C ASN A 310 -5.30 16.05 -6.02
N GLY A 311 -4.38 16.55 -5.20
CA GLY A 311 -3.74 17.87 -5.39
C GLY A 311 -4.43 19.03 -4.66
N HIS A 312 -5.64 18.85 -4.14
CA HIS A 312 -6.36 19.85 -3.36
C HIS A 312 -5.98 19.79 -1.88
N SER A 313 -5.57 20.92 -1.33
CA SER A 313 -5.06 20.99 0.05
C SER A 313 -6.21 21.01 1.06
N ALA A 314 -6.00 20.35 2.20
CA ALA A 314 -6.97 20.33 3.30
C ALA A 314 -6.67 21.44 4.32
N SER A 315 -7.72 22.09 4.81
CA SER A 315 -7.69 22.94 6.01
C SER A 315 -8.75 22.46 7.01
N ALA A 316 -8.49 22.65 8.31
CA ALA A 316 -9.41 22.27 9.36
C ALA A 316 -10.10 23.51 9.94
N LEU A 317 -11.40 23.41 10.16
CA LEU A 317 -12.18 24.40 10.87
C LEU A 317 -12.75 23.77 12.15
N GLU A 318 -12.66 24.50 13.25
CA GLU A 318 -13.29 24.16 14.51
C GLU A 318 -14.45 25.11 14.74
N ASN A 319 -15.61 24.57 15.11
CA ASN A 319 -16.86 25.29 15.38
C ASN A 319 -17.27 26.27 14.25
N PRO A 320 -17.28 25.84 12.96
CA PRO A 320 -17.63 26.73 11.87
C PRO A 320 -19.10 27.17 11.94
N SER A 321 -19.39 28.42 11.55
CA SER A 321 -20.77 28.86 11.37
C SER A 321 -21.37 28.22 10.11
N LEU A 322 -22.69 27.99 10.10
CA LEU A 322 -23.36 27.45 8.91
C LEU A 322 -23.21 28.37 7.70
N ASP A 323 -23.19 29.68 7.90
CA ASP A 323 -22.97 30.66 6.83
C ASP A 323 -21.57 30.57 6.22
N ASP A 324 -20.52 30.34 7.02
CA ASP A 324 -19.16 30.12 6.51
C ASP A 324 -19.12 28.86 5.63
N LEU A 325 -19.74 27.77 6.08
CA LEU A 325 -19.82 26.54 5.30
C LEU A 325 -20.58 26.72 3.98
N ARG A 326 -21.71 27.43 4.00
CA ARG A 326 -22.48 27.77 2.78
C ARG A 326 -21.65 28.60 1.81
N ASN A 327 -20.98 29.64 2.31
CA ASN A 327 -20.14 30.51 1.48
C ASN A 327 -19.01 29.74 0.80
N ARG A 328 -18.35 28.82 1.54
CA ARG A 328 -17.28 27.96 1.01
C ARG A 328 -17.78 26.97 -0.04
N LEU A 329 -18.91 26.31 0.20
CA LEU A 329 -19.53 25.42 -0.79
C LEU A 329 -19.90 26.21 -2.07
N ASN A 330 -20.49 27.39 -1.91
CA ASN A 330 -20.86 28.25 -3.03
C ASN A 330 -19.64 28.78 -3.81
N SER A 331 -18.47 28.91 -3.16
CA SER A 331 -17.21 29.25 -3.82
C SER A 331 -16.50 28.04 -4.45
N GLY A 332 -17.11 26.85 -4.44
CA GLY A 332 -16.57 25.64 -5.05
C GLY A 332 -15.67 24.79 -4.16
N ALA A 333 -15.56 25.10 -2.86
CA ALA A 333 -14.83 24.24 -1.95
C ALA A 333 -15.60 22.94 -1.66
N VAL A 334 -14.87 21.86 -1.38
CA VAL A 334 -15.47 20.58 -0.98
C VAL A 334 -15.26 20.37 0.51
N ILE A 335 -16.33 20.05 1.24
CA ILE A 335 -16.32 20.05 2.71
C ILE A 335 -16.71 18.68 3.26
N ILE A 336 -15.93 18.18 4.22
CA ILE A 336 -16.33 17.09 5.11
C ILE A 336 -16.69 17.70 6.46
N ALA A 337 -17.92 17.49 6.92
CA ALA A 337 -18.44 18.01 8.19
C ALA A 337 -18.43 16.94 9.28
N GLY A 338 -17.96 17.33 10.46
CA GLY A 338 -18.01 16.54 11.69
C GLY A 338 -19.26 16.93 12.48
N LEU A 339 -20.15 15.96 12.65
CA LEU A 339 -21.45 16.11 13.31
C LEU A 339 -21.35 15.61 14.75
N SER A 340 -21.99 16.30 15.70
CA SER A 340 -22.13 15.83 17.08
C SER A 340 -23.60 15.77 17.49
N ALA A 341 -23.98 14.69 18.16
CA ALA A 341 -25.34 14.43 18.64
C ALA A 341 -25.68 15.24 19.90
N ASP A 342 -24.71 15.36 20.80
CA ASP A 342 -24.88 16.03 22.11
C ASP A 342 -24.67 17.55 22.02
N GLY A 343 -24.39 18.06 20.82
CA GLY A 343 -24.13 19.48 20.59
C GLY A 343 -22.78 19.95 21.13
N GLY A 344 -22.63 21.27 21.24
CA GLY A 344 -21.51 21.93 21.94
C GLY A 344 -20.21 22.04 21.13
N PRO A 345 -19.30 22.96 21.50
CA PRO A 345 -18.11 23.23 20.71
C PRO A 345 -17.02 22.18 20.94
N TYR A 346 -16.25 21.88 19.90
CA TYR A 346 -14.93 21.25 20.06
C TYR A 346 -14.00 22.17 20.88
N PRO A 347 -13.18 21.65 21.82
CA PRO A 347 -12.93 20.25 22.16
C PRO A 347 -13.76 19.69 23.34
N ALA A 348 -14.83 20.38 23.77
CA ALA A 348 -15.71 19.85 24.81
C ALA A 348 -16.51 18.64 24.31
N HIS A 349 -16.82 18.64 23.00
CA HIS A 349 -17.48 17.55 22.30
C HIS A 349 -16.66 17.13 21.07
N TYR A 350 -16.78 15.86 20.69
CA TYR A 350 -16.11 15.26 19.55
C TYR A 350 -17.12 14.88 18.49
N SER A 351 -16.68 14.81 17.23
CA SER A 351 -17.60 14.50 16.14
C SER A 351 -18.02 13.03 16.23
N ASP A 352 -19.29 12.75 16.44
CA ASP A 352 -19.84 11.38 16.47
C ASP A 352 -19.90 10.75 15.08
N HIS A 353 -20.02 11.57 14.03
CA HIS A 353 -20.06 11.13 12.64
C HIS A 353 -19.47 12.14 11.69
N TRP A 354 -19.00 11.69 10.52
CA TRP A 354 -18.44 12.55 9.48
C TRP A 354 -19.13 12.29 8.15
N VAL A 355 -19.53 13.37 7.47
CA VAL A 355 -20.26 13.33 6.19
C VAL A 355 -19.68 14.33 5.20
N VAL A 356 -19.82 14.10 3.91
CA VAL A 356 -19.46 15.09 2.88
C VAL A 356 -20.64 16.02 2.65
N LEU A 357 -20.42 17.33 2.70
CA LEU A 357 -21.41 18.33 2.28
C LEU A 357 -21.36 18.49 0.76
N ARG A 358 -22.51 18.28 0.11
CA ARG A 358 -22.66 18.28 -1.35
C ARG A 358 -23.16 19.61 -1.90
N SER A 359 -24.17 20.19 -1.26
CA SER A 359 -24.77 21.46 -1.67
C SER A 359 -25.59 22.05 -0.52
N VAL A 360 -25.94 23.34 -0.64
CA VAL A 360 -26.84 24.01 0.29
C VAL A 360 -28.28 23.53 0.04
N ASP A 361 -29.01 23.22 1.12
CA ASP A 361 -30.40 22.76 1.09
C ASP A 361 -31.25 23.59 2.05
N GLY A 362 -31.73 24.76 1.60
CA GLY A 362 -32.44 25.72 2.44
C GLY A 362 -31.59 26.20 3.62
N ASP A 363 -32.03 25.89 4.84
CA ASP A 363 -31.31 26.19 6.08
C ASP A 363 -30.27 25.11 6.46
N SER A 364 -30.13 24.05 5.65
CA SER A 364 -29.24 22.91 5.89
C SER A 364 -28.41 22.58 4.63
N PHE A 365 -28.02 21.30 4.47
CA PHE A 365 -27.19 20.81 3.38
C PHE A 365 -27.68 19.46 2.85
N LYS A 366 -27.42 19.19 1.56
CA LYS A 366 -27.36 17.82 1.04
C LYS A 366 -26.01 17.19 1.38
N ILE A 367 -25.99 15.89 1.63
CA ILE A 367 -24.79 15.16 2.04
C ILE A 367 -24.60 13.84 1.28
N ASN A 368 -23.34 13.41 1.20
CA ASN A 368 -23.04 11.99 1.08
C ASN A 368 -22.71 11.46 2.48
N ASP A 369 -23.49 10.51 2.95
CA ASP A 369 -23.32 9.89 4.26
C ASP A 369 -22.67 8.50 4.11
N PRO A 370 -21.49 8.27 4.69
CA PRO A 370 -20.80 6.98 4.57
C PRO A 370 -21.42 5.86 5.43
N TRP A 371 -22.48 6.10 6.21
CA TRP A 371 -23.07 5.09 7.09
C TRP A 371 -24.24 4.32 6.46
N TYR A 372 -25.25 5.02 5.94
CA TYR A 372 -26.48 4.39 5.43
C TYR A 372 -26.35 3.97 3.97
N GLU A 373 -26.90 2.81 3.61
CA GLU A 373 -26.93 2.33 2.21
C GLU A 373 -27.59 3.35 1.28
N GLY A 374 -26.95 3.62 0.14
CA GLY A 374 -27.47 4.55 -0.87
C GLY A 374 -27.63 6.00 -0.43
N ALA A 375 -27.05 6.43 0.69
CA ALA A 375 -27.18 7.80 1.21
C ALA A 375 -26.28 8.81 0.48
N MET A 376 -26.36 8.81 -0.84
CA MET A 376 -25.74 9.75 -1.77
C MET A 376 -26.70 10.90 -2.05
N ASN A 377 -26.27 12.14 -1.80
CA ASN A 377 -27.04 13.37 -2.01
C ASN A 377 -28.38 13.42 -1.24
N VAL A 378 -28.39 12.98 0.03
CA VAL A 378 -29.56 12.99 0.93
C VAL A 378 -29.61 14.25 1.80
N SER A 379 -30.74 14.55 2.43
CA SER A 379 -30.89 15.70 3.34
C SER A 379 -30.18 15.45 4.67
N LEU A 380 -29.26 16.35 5.08
CA LEU A 380 -28.65 16.31 6.42
C LEU A 380 -29.72 16.43 7.51
N LYS A 381 -30.68 17.33 7.33
CA LYS A 381 -31.73 17.63 8.30
C LYS A 381 -32.64 16.42 8.57
N ASP A 382 -32.92 15.64 7.53
CA ASP A 382 -33.80 14.48 7.64
C ASP A 382 -33.09 13.30 8.34
N HIS A 383 -31.78 13.15 8.11
CA HIS A 383 -30.98 12.06 8.69
C HIS A 383 -30.42 12.36 10.08
N TYR A 384 -30.15 13.64 10.38
CA TYR A 384 -29.44 14.09 11.59
C TYR A 384 -30.11 15.31 12.22
N SER A 385 -31.44 15.24 12.37
CA SER A 385 -32.21 16.30 13.03
C SER A 385 -31.71 16.55 14.46
N GLY A 386 -31.43 17.81 14.80
CA GLY A 386 -30.93 18.23 16.10
C GLY A 386 -29.41 18.11 16.29
N TRP A 387 -28.68 17.54 15.32
CA TRP A 387 -27.21 17.43 15.40
C TRP A 387 -26.55 18.73 14.98
N THR A 388 -25.36 19.00 15.52
CA THR A 388 -24.59 20.22 15.22
C THR A 388 -23.31 19.89 14.45
N ILE A 389 -22.94 20.75 13.49
CA ILE A 389 -21.62 20.70 12.85
C ILE A 389 -20.62 21.41 13.77
N ILE A 390 -19.63 20.68 14.28
CA ILE A 390 -18.65 21.20 15.25
C ILE A 390 -17.23 21.25 14.68
N GLN A 391 -16.99 20.57 13.58
CA GLN A 391 -15.72 20.57 12.87
C GLN A 391 -15.96 20.46 11.36
N ALA A 392 -15.00 20.92 10.57
CA ALA A 392 -14.97 20.67 9.13
C ALA A 392 -13.55 20.44 8.61
N ARG A 393 -13.46 19.72 7.49
CA ARG A 393 -12.28 19.64 6.62
C ARG A 393 -12.66 20.24 5.28
N VAL A 394 -11.95 21.30 4.88
CA VAL A 394 -12.23 22.05 3.67
C VAL A 394 -11.10 21.82 2.68
N TYR A 395 -11.46 21.34 1.49
CA TYR A 395 -10.58 21.09 0.37
C TYR A 395 -10.79 22.16 -0.70
N ASN A 396 -9.69 22.79 -1.12
CA ASN A 396 -9.66 23.85 -2.14
C ASN A 396 -8.68 23.48 -3.24
#